data_AF-A0A918NPL4-F1
#
_entry.id   AF-A0A918NPL4-F1
#
_cell.length_a   1.000
_cell.length_b   1.000
_cell.length_c   1.000
_cell.angle_alpha   90.00
_cell.angle_beta   90.00
_cell.angle_gamma   90.00
#
_symmetry.space_group_name_H-M   'P 1'
#
loop_
_entity.id
_entity.type
_entity.pdbx_description
1 polymer ?
#
loop_
_entity_poly.entity_id
_entity_poly.type
_entity_poly.pdbx_seq_one_letter_code
_entity_poly.pdbx_strand_id
1 'polypeptide(L)'
;MPRREELPPESADALLEHLGRFPAEERENGPGLAREALARFTGPVDGDEPRHELVVTHNFLIGWLVRDALDAPAWRWTGLNQANAALTVIRYAPGRPASVLFHNDMAHLPAGLRWTGFPPELRA
;
A
#
# COMPACT_ATOMS: atom_id res chain seq x y z
N MET A 1 -1.02 10.07 8.79
CA MET A 1 -0.72 9.34 10.03
C MET A 1 -2.04 9.01 10.71
N PRO A 2 -2.25 7.77 11.17
CA PRO A 2 -3.44 7.43 11.95
C PRO A 2 -3.41 8.15 13.31
N ARG A 3 -4.57 8.55 13.79
CA ARG A 3 -4.76 9.02 15.17
C ARG A 3 -5.00 7.83 16.09
N ARG A 4 -4.67 7.96 17.38
CA ARG A 4 -4.77 6.86 18.35
C ARG A 4 -6.18 6.27 18.40
N GLU A 5 -7.20 7.11 18.38
CA GLU A 5 -8.61 6.72 18.40
C GLU A 5 -9.09 5.97 17.15
N GLU A 6 -8.33 6.02 16.05
CA GLU A 6 -8.64 5.28 14.84
C GLU A 6 -8.10 3.84 14.90
N LEU A 7 -7.22 3.54 15.86
CA LEU A 7 -6.51 2.27 15.98
C LEU A 7 -7.17 1.31 16.98
N PRO A 8 -7.01 -0.01 16.80
CA PRO A 8 -7.41 -0.97 17.81
C PRO A 8 -6.65 -0.70 19.14
N PRO A 9 -7.35 -0.57 20.29
CA PRO A 9 -6.74 -0.16 21.55
C PRO A 9 -5.55 -1.03 21.98
N GLU A 10 -5.66 -2.33 21.76
CA GLU A 10 -4.65 -3.37 22.06
C GLU A 10 -3.30 -3.11 21.36
N SER A 11 -3.33 -2.49 20.18
CA SER A 11 -2.16 -2.32 19.30
C SER A 11 -1.77 -0.86 19.04
N ALA A 12 -2.55 0.09 19.53
CA ALA A 12 -2.43 1.49 19.17
C ALA A 12 -1.06 2.07 19.55
N ASP A 13 -0.57 1.81 20.77
CA ASP A 13 0.73 2.32 21.23
C ASP A 13 1.89 1.73 20.44
N ALA A 14 1.93 0.41 20.27
CA ALA A 14 2.99 -0.26 19.54
C ALA A 14 3.06 0.21 18.08
N LEU A 15 1.91 0.42 17.45
CA LEU A 15 1.85 0.89 16.07
C LEU A 15 2.30 2.36 15.94
N LEU A 16 1.86 3.23 16.84
CA LEU A 16 2.29 4.64 16.85
C LEU A 16 3.79 4.76 17.17
N GLU A 17 4.32 3.94 18.08
CA GLU A 17 5.74 3.89 18.36
C GLU A 17 6.53 3.44 17.13
N HIS A 18 6.10 2.37 16.46
CA HIS A 18 6.73 1.90 15.22
C HIS A 18 6.76 3.00 14.15
N LEU A 19 5.60 3.63 13.89
CA LEU A 19 5.52 4.73 12.92
C LEU A 19 6.35 5.94 13.36
N GLY A 20 6.49 6.19 14.66
CA GLY A 20 7.31 7.27 15.21
C GLY A 20 8.81 7.14 14.96
N ARG A 21 9.29 5.94 14.59
CA ARG A 21 10.71 5.69 14.26
C ARG A 21 11.13 6.25 12.91
N PHE A 22 10.17 6.59 12.05
CA PHE A 22 10.44 7.19 10.74
C PHE A 22 10.73 8.70 10.86
N PRO A 23 11.55 9.27 9.94
CA PRO A 23 11.89 10.69 9.95
C PRO A 23 10.65 11.60 10.05
N ALA A 24 10.80 12.72 10.76
CA ALA A 24 9.70 13.68 10.94
C ALA A 24 9.14 14.18 9.61
N GLU A 25 10.03 14.52 8.67
CA GLU A 25 9.68 14.97 7.32
C GLU A 25 8.81 13.95 6.59
N GLU A 26 9.14 12.66 6.65
CA GLU A 26 8.33 11.60 6.02
C GLU A 26 6.95 11.48 6.67
N ARG A 27 6.86 11.62 8.00
CA ARG A 27 5.59 11.54 8.73
C ARG A 27 4.69 12.75 8.48
N GLU A 28 5.27 13.92 8.32
CA GLU A 28 4.57 15.19 8.10
C GLU A 28 4.13 15.34 6.64
N ASN A 29 5.01 15.04 5.68
CA ASN A 29 4.72 15.20 4.25
C ASN A 29 4.03 13.97 3.64
N GLY A 30 4.26 12.78 4.20
CA GLY A 30 3.74 11.50 3.68
C GLY A 30 2.23 11.49 3.43
N PRO A 31 1.37 11.98 4.35
CA PRO A 31 -0.08 12.04 4.10
C PRO A 31 -0.48 12.94 2.92
N GLY A 32 0.30 13.99 2.63
CA GLY A 32 0.10 14.82 1.44
C GLY A 32 0.44 14.06 0.17
N LEU A 33 1.63 13.46 0.13
CA LEU A 33 2.12 12.67 -1.00
C LEU A 33 1.22 11.47 -1.30
N ALA A 34 0.69 10.82 -0.27
CA ALA A 34 -0.23 9.69 -0.43
C ALA A 34 -1.55 10.11 -1.10
N ARG A 35 -2.08 11.30 -0.78
CA ARG A 35 -3.27 11.84 -1.45
C ARG A 35 -3.00 12.24 -2.90
N GLU A 36 -1.84 12.82 -3.17
CA GLU A 36 -1.42 13.16 -4.53
C GLU A 36 -1.30 11.90 -5.40
N ALA A 37 -0.69 10.84 -4.86
CA ALA A 37 -0.60 9.56 -5.54
C ALA A 37 -1.97 8.95 -5.85
N LEU A 38 -2.93 9.03 -4.92
CA LEU A 38 -4.31 8.60 -5.18
C LEU A 38 -4.91 9.39 -6.36
N ALA A 39 -4.84 10.72 -6.31
CA ALA A 39 -5.40 11.56 -7.36
C ALA A 39 -4.76 11.31 -8.74
N ARG A 40 -3.50 10.90 -8.77
CA ARG A 40 -2.74 10.70 -10.02
C ARG A 40 -2.87 9.31 -10.62
N PHE A 41 -2.93 8.27 -9.79
CA PHE A 41 -2.73 6.88 -10.21
C PHE A 41 -3.94 5.97 -9.95
N THR A 42 -5.10 6.54 -9.59
CA THR A 42 -6.30 5.75 -9.27
C THR A 42 -7.54 6.28 -9.98
N GLY A 43 -8.56 5.43 -10.08
CA GLY A 43 -9.82 5.73 -10.75
C GLY A 43 -9.83 5.36 -12.23
N PRO A 44 -11.03 5.35 -12.84
CA PRO A 44 -11.17 5.16 -14.29
C PRO A 44 -10.58 6.35 -15.05
N VAL A 45 -10.21 6.12 -16.31
CA VAL A 45 -9.77 7.16 -17.25
C VAL A 45 -10.79 7.31 -18.38
N ASP A 46 -10.80 8.48 -19.02
CA ASP A 46 -11.62 8.73 -20.20
C ASP A 46 -11.13 7.94 -21.42
N GLY A 47 -12.07 7.59 -22.30
CA GLY A 47 -11.82 6.86 -23.54
C GLY A 47 -12.14 5.36 -23.46
N ASP A 48 -12.01 4.68 -24.60
CA ASP A 48 -12.40 3.28 -24.75
C ASP A 48 -11.22 2.29 -24.56
N GLU A 49 -9.99 2.80 -24.45
CA GLU A 49 -8.77 2.00 -24.33
C GLU A 49 -8.21 1.99 -22.90
N PRO A 50 -7.74 0.84 -22.38
CA PRO A 50 -7.19 0.76 -21.03
C PRO A 50 -5.83 1.46 -20.90
N ARG A 51 -5.69 2.36 -19.92
CA ARG A 51 -4.40 2.89 -19.48
C ARG A 51 -3.72 1.92 -18.51
N HIS A 52 -2.43 1.68 -18.74
CA HIS A 52 -1.59 0.89 -17.85
C HIS A 52 -0.51 1.79 -17.25
N GLU A 53 -0.39 1.79 -15.92
CA GLU A 53 0.60 2.59 -15.19
C GLU A 53 1.48 1.71 -14.32
N LEU A 54 2.79 1.96 -14.37
CA LEU A 54 3.76 1.35 -13.48
C LEU A 54 4.22 2.38 -12.45
N VAL A 55 3.94 2.10 -11.18
CA VAL A 55 4.37 2.94 -10.05
C VAL A 55 5.40 2.15 -9.24
N VAL A 56 6.67 2.57 -9.32
CA VAL A 56 7.74 2.03 -8.47
C VAL A 56 7.81 2.88 -7.20
N THR A 57 7.49 2.29 -6.06
CA THR A 57 7.38 3.01 -4.78
C THR A 57 7.64 2.10 -3.58
N HIS A 58 7.39 2.60 -2.38
CA HIS A 58 7.70 1.97 -1.11
C HIS A 58 6.46 1.37 -0.43
N ASN A 59 6.72 0.49 0.53
CA ASN A 59 5.72 -0.33 1.25
C ASN A 59 4.46 0.43 1.68
N PHE A 60 4.61 1.58 2.37
CA PHE A 60 3.48 2.33 2.89
C PHE A 60 2.60 2.95 1.81
N LEU A 61 3.17 3.38 0.67
CA LEU A 61 2.35 3.90 -0.41
C LEU A 61 1.59 2.78 -1.12
N ILE A 62 2.21 1.61 -1.30
CA ILE A 62 1.51 0.42 -1.84
C ILE A 62 0.36 0.04 -0.91
N GLY A 63 0.62 -0.04 0.40
CA GLY A 63 -0.41 -0.30 1.40
C GLY A 63 -1.52 0.75 1.40
N TRP A 64 -1.20 2.02 1.19
CA TRP A 64 -2.19 3.10 1.09
C TRP A 64 -3.09 2.95 -0.14
N LEU A 65 -2.52 2.63 -1.31
CA LEU A 65 -3.25 2.40 -2.55
C LEU A 65 -4.18 1.17 -2.45
N VAL A 66 -3.69 0.07 -1.90
CA VAL A 66 -4.50 -1.15 -1.68
C VAL A 66 -5.62 -0.87 -0.68
N ARG A 67 -5.32 -0.15 0.40
CA ARG A 67 -6.32 0.25 1.39
C ARG A 67 -7.44 1.06 0.75
N ASP A 68 -7.09 2.04 -0.09
CA ASP A 68 -8.06 2.87 -0.80
C ASP A 68 -8.90 2.05 -1.80
N ALA A 69 -8.26 1.18 -2.59
CA ALA A 69 -8.94 0.31 -3.55
C ALA A 69 -9.92 -0.69 -2.91
N LEU A 70 -9.77 -0.98 -1.63
CA LEU A 70 -10.65 -1.87 -0.85
C LEU A 70 -11.65 -1.11 0.03
N ASP A 71 -11.77 0.22 -0.14
CA ASP A 71 -12.62 1.10 0.69
C ASP A 71 -12.37 0.92 2.20
N ALA A 72 -11.13 0.57 2.57
CA ALA A 72 -10.80 0.23 3.94
C ALA A 72 -10.56 1.49 4.80
N PRO A 73 -10.70 1.38 6.14
CA PRO A 73 -10.44 2.49 7.05
C PRO A 73 -9.03 3.07 6.90
N ALA A 74 -8.88 4.38 7.12
CA ALA A 74 -7.64 5.12 6.84
C ALA A 74 -6.40 4.63 7.57
N TRP A 75 -6.52 3.92 8.69
CA TRP A 75 -5.39 3.34 9.40
C TRP A 75 -4.94 1.99 8.83
N ARG A 76 -5.75 1.34 8.00
CA ARG A 76 -5.57 -0.09 7.68
C ARG A 76 -4.36 -0.41 6.82
N TRP A 77 -3.77 0.59 6.16
CA TRP A 77 -2.51 0.46 5.43
C TRP A 77 -1.35 0.00 6.33
N THR A 78 -1.42 0.27 7.63
CA THR A 78 -0.38 -0.06 8.61
C THR A 78 -0.14 -1.55 8.79
N GLY A 79 -1.11 -2.39 8.41
CA GLY A 79 -0.99 -3.84 8.45
C GLY A 79 -0.58 -4.48 7.12
N LEU A 80 -0.37 -3.69 6.06
CA LEU A 80 -0.06 -4.19 4.72
C LEU A 80 1.45 -4.11 4.48
N ASN A 81 2.10 -5.25 4.31
CA ASN A 81 3.53 -5.36 4.07
C ASN A 81 3.81 -6.06 2.74
N GLN A 82 4.77 -5.52 2.00
CA GLN A 82 5.19 -6.00 0.67
C GLN A 82 6.63 -6.50 0.73
N ALA A 83 6.91 -7.56 -0.04
CA ALA A 83 8.27 -7.99 -0.28
C ALA A 83 8.91 -7.07 -1.33
N ASN A 84 10.24 -6.98 -1.34
CA ASN A 84 10.89 -6.12 -2.32
C ASN A 84 10.65 -6.65 -3.73
N ALA A 85 10.39 -5.72 -4.66
CA ALA A 85 10.06 -5.99 -6.05
C ALA A 85 8.82 -6.87 -6.26
N ALA A 86 8.01 -7.14 -5.23
CA ALA A 86 6.75 -7.84 -5.42
C ALA A 86 5.72 -6.96 -6.14
N LEU A 87 4.92 -7.58 -7.01
CA LEU A 87 3.91 -6.89 -7.80
C LEU A 87 2.58 -6.84 -7.06
N THR A 88 1.98 -5.65 -7.03
CA THR A 88 0.57 -5.45 -6.67
C THR A 88 -0.11 -4.79 -7.85
N VAL A 89 -1.21 -5.37 -8.31
CA VAL A 89 -1.96 -4.88 -9.48
C VAL A 89 -3.37 -4.53 -9.05
N ILE A 90 -3.75 -3.27 -9.28
CA ILE A 90 -5.09 -2.75 -9.02
C ILE A 90 -5.73 -2.34 -10.33
N ARG A 91 -6.98 -2.73 -10.53
CA ARG A 91 -7.78 -2.37 -11.69
C ARG A 91 -8.92 -1.45 -11.28
N TYR A 92 -8.99 -0.29 -11.92
CA TYR A 92 -10.11 0.64 -11.82
C TYR A 92 -10.92 0.55 -13.11
N ALA A 93 -12.21 0.21 -13.02
CA ALA A 93 -13.09 0.16 -14.18
C ALA A 93 -14.32 1.06 -13.95
N PRO A 94 -14.84 1.72 -15.00
CA PRO A 94 -16.01 2.58 -14.87
C PRO A 94 -17.22 1.83 -14.29
N GLY A 95 -17.97 2.50 -13.41
CA GLY A 95 -19.25 1.99 -12.89
C GLY A 95 -19.18 0.78 -11.95
N ARG A 96 -17.99 0.40 -11.46
CA ARG A 96 -17.83 -0.70 -10.50
C ARG A 96 -16.69 -0.46 -9.51
N PRO A 97 -16.68 -1.14 -8.35
CA PRO A 97 -15.58 -1.05 -7.40
C PRO A 97 -14.23 -1.43 -8.00
N ALA A 98 -13.16 -0.87 -7.44
CA ALA A 98 -11.80 -1.27 -7.80
C ALA A 98 -11.54 -2.75 -7.48
N SER A 99 -10.60 -3.36 -8.18
CA SER A 99 -10.25 -4.77 -7.99
C SER A 99 -8.74 -4.91 -7.79
N VAL A 100 -8.32 -5.48 -6.67
CA VAL A 100 -6.94 -5.92 -6.46
C VAL A 100 -6.78 -7.28 -7.14
N LEU A 101 -6.13 -7.33 -8.30
CA LEU A 101 -5.99 -8.55 -9.11
C LEU A 101 -4.95 -9.49 -8.51
N PHE A 102 -3.81 -8.93 -8.10
CA PHE A 102 -2.75 -9.64 -7.39
C PHE A 102 -2.18 -8.71 -6.31
N HIS A 103 -1.75 -9.30 -5.20
CA HIS A 103 -1.11 -8.60 -4.10
C HIS A 103 0.18 -9.31 -3.72
N ASN A 104 1.26 -8.54 -3.58
CA ASN A 104 2.56 -9.03 -3.14
C ASN A 104 3.08 -10.24 -3.96
N ASP A 105 2.82 -10.24 -5.26
CA ASP A 105 3.19 -11.36 -6.16
C ASP A 105 4.69 -11.34 -6.51
N MET A 106 5.35 -12.44 -6.20
CA MET A 106 6.79 -12.66 -6.40
C MET A 106 7.05 -13.78 -7.42
N ALA A 107 6.03 -14.27 -8.13
CA ALA A 107 6.16 -15.41 -9.04
C ALA A 107 7.20 -15.17 -10.15
N HIS A 108 7.36 -13.91 -10.57
CA HIS A 108 8.34 -13.49 -11.56
C HIS A 108 9.80 -13.51 -11.04
N LEU A 109 10.00 -13.55 -9.72
CA LEU A 109 11.34 -13.56 -9.12
C LEU A 109 11.89 -14.99 -9.00
N PRO A 110 13.20 -15.19 -9.20
CA PRO A 110 13.90 -16.41 -8.78
C PRO A 110 13.70 -16.68 -7.29
N ALA A 111 13.69 -17.96 -6.89
CA ALA A 111 13.39 -18.36 -5.51
C ALA A 111 14.23 -17.62 -4.45
N GLY A 112 15.53 -17.42 -4.70
CA GLY A 112 16.43 -16.72 -3.78
C GLY A 112 16.18 -15.21 -3.64
N LEU A 113 15.35 -14.61 -4.48
CA LEU A 113 14.95 -13.20 -4.42
C LEU A 113 13.53 -13.00 -3.88
N ARG A 114 12.78 -14.08 -3.62
CA ARG A 114 11.47 -14.01 -3.00
C ARG A 114 11.58 -13.72 -1.50
N TRP A 115 10.56 -13.10 -0.93
CA TRP A 115 10.42 -12.78 0.49
C TRP A 115 11.49 -11.85 1.08
N THR A 116 12.28 -11.17 0.24
CA THR A 116 13.17 -10.12 0.72
C THR A 116 12.33 -8.96 1.29
N GLY A 117 12.80 -8.32 2.36
CA GLY A 117 12.02 -7.33 3.12
C GLY A 117 11.22 -7.93 4.28
N PHE A 118 11.04 -9.26 4.32
CA PHE A 118 10.48 -9.97 5.47
C PHE A 118 11.56 -10.66 6.32
N PRO A 119 11.32 -10.79 7.64
CA PRO A 119 12.19 -11.57 8.51
C PRO A 119 12.08 -13.07 8.19
N PRO A 120 13.13 -13.88 8.45
CA PRO A 120 13.17 -15.30 8.07
C PRO A 120 11.96 -16.13 8.51
N GLU A 121 11.43 -15.87 9.70
CA GLU A 121 10.30 -16.58 10.29
C GLU A 121 8.96 -16.37 9.55
N LEU A 122 8.87 -15.36 8.67
CA LEU A 122 7.68 -15.07 7.86
C LEU A 122 7.84 -15.47 6.39
N ARG A 123 8.98 -16.05 6.00
CA ARG A 123 9.22 -16.47 4.61
C ARG A 123 8.58 -17.84 4.40
N ALA A 124 7.70 -17.95 3.40
CA ALA A 124 7.02 -19.20 3.04
C ALA A 124 7.71 -19.95 1.89
#